data_AF-A0A529HVD5-F1
#
_entry.id   AF-A0A529HVD5-F1
#
_cell.length_a   1.000
_cell.length_b   1.000
_cell.length_c   1.000
_cell.angle_alpha   90.00
_cell.angle_beta   90.00
_cell.angle_gamma   90.00
#
_symmetry.space_group_name_H-M   'P 1'
#
loop_
_entity.id
_entity.type
_entity.pdbx_description
1 polymer ?
#
loop_
_entity_poly.entity_id
_entity_poly.type
_entity_poly.pdbx_seq_one_letter_code
_entity_poly.pdbx_strand_id
1 'polypeptide(L)'
;MAATVAQGAPGIPARWTSSAKSGVGTALSEVSPLWFTLSHGILNEIYHPRLDSACTRDMELIVTGPGGYFSEEKRDAAHEVSTVDAGVPAYRLTNTATDGAYRIGKRIITDPKRPVLLQEITFSALKGSASDYRVYSLLAPHLVNAGMGNTAWLGEHRGKPVLFASGRGTCLALASSLPWGACSAGYVGFSDGWQQLQQ
;
A
#
# COMPACT_ATOMS: atom_id res chain seq x y z
N MET A 1 17.14 -20.94 -4.35
CA MET A 1 15.85 -21.66 -4.20
C MET A 1 15.10 -21.55 -5.51
N ALA A 2 14.41 -22.61 -5.95
CA ALA A 2 13.54 -22.53 -7.13
C ALA A 2 12.41 -21.51 -6.88
N ALA A 3 12.04 -20.74 -7.90
CA ALA A 3 10.92 -19.81 -7.79
C ALA A 3 9.62 -20.61 -7.54
N THR A 4 9.03 -20.48 -6.35
CA THR A 4 7.72 -21.03 -6.05
C THR A 4 6.66 -20.09 -6.61
N VAL A 5 5.91 -20.55 -7.61
CA VAL A 5 4.77 -19.81 -8.16
C VAL A 5 3.57 -19.98 -7.23
N ALA A 6 2.91 -18.89 -6.86
CA ALA A 6 1.72 -18.92 -6.03
C ALA A 6 0.55 -19.63 -6.74
N GLN A 7 -0.34 -20.27 -5.97
CA GLN A 7 -1.54 -20.94 -6.51
C GLN A 7 -2.65 -19.93 -6.83
N GLY A 8 -3.57 -20.29 -7.73
CA GLY A 8 -4.74 -19.46 -8.06
C GLY A 8 -4.56 -18.50 -9.23
N ALA A 9 -3.60 -18.75 -10.12
CA ALA A 9 -3.48 -18.01 -11.37
C ALA A 9 -4.77 -18.10 -12.22
N PRO A 10 -5.19 -17.02 -12.92
CA PRO A 10 -4.58 -15.69 -12.98
C PRO A 10 -5.07 -14.71 -11.89
N GLY A 11 -5.80 -15.18 -10.87
CA GLY A 11 -6.56 -14.33 -9.96
C GLY A 11 -7.96 -14.00 -10.49
N ILE A 12 -8.76 -13.33 -9.65
CA ILE A 12 -10.10 -12.87 -10.02
C ILE A 12 -10.04 -11.61 -10.91
N PRO A 13 -11.11 -11.28 -11.68
CA PRO A 13 -11.17 -10.06 -12.48
C PRO A 13 -10.91 -8.78 -11.66
N ALA A 14 -10.02 -7.92 -12.17
CA ALA A 14 -9.64 -6.67 -11.52
C ALA A 14 -10.79 -5.64 -11.49
N ARG A 15 -10.80 -4.80 -10.45
CA ARG A 15 -11.67 -3.63 -10.30
C ARG A 15 -10.86 -2.42 -9.84
N TRP A 16 -11.30 -1.22 -10.18
CA TRP A 16 -10.73 0.02 -9.65
C TRP A 16 -11.40 0.42 -8.33
N THR A 17 -10.73 1.30 -7.58
CA THR A 17 -11.29 1.87 -6.35
C THR A 17 -12.34 2.95 -6.68
N SER A 18 -12.97 3.51 -5.64
CA SER A 18 -13.88 4.65 -5.77
C SER A 18 -13.20 5.86 -6.42
N SER A 19 -13.94 6.61 -7.23
CA SER A 19 -13.48 7.88 -7.81
C SER A 19 -13.51 9.04 -6.80
N ALA A 20 -14.19 8.90 -5.66
CA ALA A 20 -14.21 9.91 -4.60
C ALA A 20 -12.86 9.91 -3.87
N LYS A 21 -12.07 10.98 -4.07
CA LYS A 21 -10.74 11.12 -3.47
C LYS A 21 -10.75 12.16 -2.35
N SER A 22 -10.07 11.85 -1.25
CA SER A 22 -9.83 12.78 -0.13
C SER A 22 -8.53 13.58 -0.28
N GLY A 23 -7.68 13.21 -1.24
CA GLY A 23 -6.45 13.93 -1.53
C GLY A 23 -5.81 13.50 -2.83
N VAL A 24 -5.07 14.43 -3.44
CA VAL A 24 -4.20 14.20 -4.59
C VAL A 24 -2.87 14.91 -4.36
N GLY A 25 -1.76 14.37 -4.85
CA GLY A 25 -0.48 15.02 -4.70
C GLY A 25 0.60 14.58 -5.67
N THR A 26 1.61 15.43 -5.80
CA THR A 26 2.81 15.23 -6.60
C THR A 26 3.87 16.21 -6.12
N ALA A 27 5.13 15.93 -6.41
CA ALA A 27 6.20 16.87 -6.16
C ALA A 27 6.14 17.98 -7.22
N LEU A 28 6.47 19.21 -6.84
CA LEU A 28 6.68 20.29 -7.82
C LEU A 28 8.03 20.05 -8.52
N SER A 29 8.08 19.07 -9.42
CA SER A 29 9.30 18.62 -10.08
C SER A 29 9.01 17.85 -11.36
N GLU A 30 9.71 18.20 -12.44
CA GLU A 30 9.65 17.47 -13.71
C GLU A 30 10.42 16.14 -13.67
N VAL A 31 11.42 16.02 -12.79
CA VAL A 31 12.26 14.80 -12.68
C VAL A 31 11.64 13.73 -11.77
N SER A 32 10.51 14.03 -11.13
CA SER A 32 9.70 13.07 -10.37
C SER A 32 8.28 13.00 -10.95
N PRO A 33 8.09 12.35 -12.10
CA PRO A 33 6.78 12.16 -12.72
C PRO A 33 6.00 11.07 -11.97
N LEU A 34 5.58 11.39 -10.76
CA LEU A 34 4.79 10.53 -9.89
C LEU A 34 3.67 11.34 -9.25
N TRP A 35 2.44 10.87 -9.40
CA TRP A 35 1.26 11.44 -8.77
C TRP A 35 0.58 10.38 -7.92
N PHE A 36 -0.13 10.77 -6.89
CA PHE A 36 -0.88 9.84 -6.06
C PHE A 36 -2.25 10.38 -5.68
N THR A 37 -3.15 9.46 -5.35
CA THR A 37 -4.48 9.75 -4.83
C THR A 37 -4.68 9.07 -3.47
N LEU A 38 -5.60 9.63 -2.67
CA LEU A 38 -5.99 9.12 -1.37
C LEU A 38 -7.51 8.99 -1.30
N SER A 39 -7.99 7.96 -0.60
CA SER A 39 -9.37 7.80 -0.13
C SER A 39 -9.38 6.72 0.95
N HIS A 40 -10.42 6.68 1.79
CA HIS A 40 -10.58 5.64 2.82
C HIS A 40 -9.33 5.47 3.73
N GLY A 41 -8.62 6.56 4.04
CA GLY A 41 -7.43 6.51 4.89
C GLY A 41 -6.20 5.83 4.27
N ILE A 42 -6.19 5.55 2.95
CA ILE A 42 -5.11 4.82 2.28
C ILE A 42 -4.65 5.47 0.98
N LEU A 43 -3.52 4.98 0.45
CA LEU A 43 -3.11 5.26 -0.93
C LEU A 43 -3.98 4.45 -1.89
N ASN A 44 -4.41 5.08 -2.98
CA ASN A 44 -5.11 4.39 -4.06
C ASN A 44 -4.22 4.29 -5.30
N GLU A 45 -4.56 5.02 -6.36
CA GLU A 45 -3.80 5.08 -7.60
C GLU A 45 -2.58 5.96 -7.44
N ILE A 46 -1.43 5.38 -7.73
CA ILE A 46 -0.17 6.07 -7.98
C ILE A 46 0.04 6.05 -9.49
N TYR A 47 0.28 7.21 -10.10
CA TYR A 47 0.44 7.37 -11.54
C TYR A 47 1.90 7.59 -11.88
N HIS A 48 2.39 6.87 -12.88
CA HIS A 48 3.77 6.93 -13.37
C HIS A 48 3.88 6.22 -14.73
N PRO A 49 4.74 6.67 -15.67
CA PRO A 49 5.46 7.95 -15.71
C PRO A 49 4.60 9.11 -16.24
N ARG A 50 3.32 8.86 -16.52
CA ARG A 50 2.38 9.86 -17.02
C ARG A 50 1.16 9.91 -16.10
N LEU A 51 0.52 11.07 -16.03
CA LEU A 51 -0.67 11.30 -15.20
C LEU A 51 -1.87 10.42 -15.59
N ASP A 52 -1.90 9.90 -16.81
CA ASP A 52 -2.93 8.99 -17.32
C ASP A 52 -2.60 7.50 -17.09
N SER A 53 -1.49 7.18 -16.41
CA SER A 53 -0.95 5.83 -16.30
C SER A 53 -0.95 5.37 -14.84
N ALA A 54 -2.11 4.94 -14.35
CA ALA A 54 -2.24 4.39 -13.00
C ALA A 54 -1.45 3.09 -12.88
N CYS A 55 -0.73 2.93 -11.76
CA CYS A 55 0.17 1.80 -11.49
C CYS A 55 -0.21 0.96 -10.27
N THR A 56 -1.11 1.46 -9.44
CA THR A 56 -1.63 0.78 -8.24
C THR A 56 -3.14 0.95 -8.18
N ARG A 57 -3.84 0.03 -7.54
CA ARG A 57 -5.25 0.21 -7.16
C ARG A 57 -5.36 0.79 -5.75
N ASP A 58 -4.67 0.14 -4.82
CA ASP A 58 -4.58 0.51 -3.43
C ASP A 58 -3.31 -0.03 -2.77
N MET A 59 -2.88 0.69 -1.74
CA MET A 59 -1.90 0.24 -0.77
C MET A 59 -2.43 0.55 0.63
N GLU A 60 -2.73 -0.51 1.38
CA GLU A 60 -3.31 -0.45 2.71
C GLU A 60 -2.47 -1.23 3.72
N LEU A 61 -2.83 -1.06 4.99
CA LEU A 61 -2.35 -1.82 6.11
C LEU A 61 -3.47 -2.71 6.65
N ILE A 62 -3.12 -3.98 6.87
CA ILE A 62 -3.95 -4.94 7.58
C ILE A 62 -3.33 -5.15 8.96
N VAL A 63 -4.16 -5.09 10.00
CA VAL A 63 -3.75 -5.34 11.38
C VAL A 63 -4.31 -6.67 11.83
N THR A 64 -3.45 -7.56 12.31
CA THR A 64 -3.87 -8.79 13.00
C THR A 64 -3.41 -8.77 14.46
N GLY A 65 -4.03 -9.59 15.31
CA GLY A 65 -3.76 -9.58 16.74
C GLY A 65 -4.35 -10.77 17.50
N PRO A 66 -4.47 -10.67 18.84
CA PRO A 66 -4.92 -11.76 19.69
C PRO A 66 -6.33 -12.22 19.37
N GLY A 67 -6.63 -13.50 19.62
CA GLY A 67 -7.98 -14.04 19.50
C GLY A 67 -8.53 -14.05 18.06
N GLY A 68 -7.67 -14.09 17.04
CA GLY A 68 -8.09 -14.05 15.64
C GLY A 68 -8.47 -12.65 15.17
N TYR A 69 -7.98 -11.60 15.85
CA TYR A 69 -8.23 -10.23 15.43
C TYR A 69 -7.72 -9.98 14.00
N PHE A 70 -8.57 -9.41 13.16
CA PHE A 70 -8.29 -9.02 11.79
C PHE A 70 -9.01 -7.71 11.48
N SER A 71 -8.29 -6.74 10.91
CA SER A 71 -8.83 -5.43 10.59
C SER A 71 -8.15 -4.84 9.35
N GLU A 72 -8.95 -4.44 8.38
CA GLU A 72 -8.52 -3.64 7.23
C GLU A 72 -8.61 -2.15 7.59
N GLU A 73 -7.50 -1.41 7.55
CA GLU A 73 -7.53 0.00 7.94
C GLU A 73 -8.45 0.85 7.07
N LYS A 74 -8.78 0.41 5.84
CA LYS A 74 -9.66 1.15 4.91
C LYS A 74 -11.16 0.90 5.16
N ARG A 75 -11.50 -0.15 5.91
CA ARG A 75 -12.90 -0.57 6.17
C ARG A 75 -13.27 -0.42 7.63
N ASP A 76 -12.35 -0.79 8.51
CA ASP A 76 -12.60 -1.00 9.93
C ASP A 76 -12.09 0.15 10.80
N ALA A 77 -11.69 1.27 10.19
CA ALA A 77 -11.21 2.46 10.90
C ALA A 77 -11.97 3.73 10.47
N ALA A 78 -12.06 4.70 11.38
CA ALA A 78 -12.41 6.07 11.04
C ALA A 78 -11.16 6.81 10.54
N HIS A 79 -11.30 7.60 9.47
CA HIS A 79 -10.18 8.27 8.82
C HIS A 79 -10.26 9.79 8.95
N GLU A 80 -9.19 10.39 9.43
CA GLU A 80 -8.96 11.83 9.37
C GLU A 80 -7.85 12.11 8.35
N VAL A 81 -8.09 13.04 7.43
CA VAL A 81 -7.15 13.40 6.37
C VAL A 81 -6.96 14.91 6.37
N SER A 82 -5.71 15.35 6.38
CA SER A 82 -5.34 16.76 6.31
C SER A 82 -4.05 16.94 5.50
N THR A 83 -3.80 18.14 4.99
CA THR A 83 -2.49 18.47 4.40
C THR A 83 -1.48 18.74 5.51
N VAL A 84 -0.19 18.56 5.23
CA VAL A 84 0.89 18.85 6.21
C VAL A 84 0.98 20.33 6.54
N ASP A 85 0.63 21.18 5.58
CA ASP A 85 0.54 22.64 5.64
C ASP A 85 -0.43 23.13 4.53
N ALA A 86 -0.89 24.37 4.61
CA ALA A 86 -1.77 24.97 3.62
C ALA A 86 -1.09 25.02 2.23
N GLY A 87 -1.77 24.51 1.21
CA GLY A 87 -1.28 24.51 -0.17
C GLY A 87 -0.15 23.51 -0.47
N VAL A 88 0.33 22.75 0.52
CA VAL A 88 1.36 21.73 0.30
C VAL A 88 0.69 20.37 -0.01
N PRO A 89 0.94 19.75 -1.18
CA PRO A 89 0.32 18.48 -1.60
C PRO A 89 0.97 17.26 -0.93
N ALA A 90 1.16 17.35 0.39
CA ALA A 90 1.63 16.31 1.28
C ALA A 90 0.60 16.14 2.40
N TYR A 91 0.37 14.91 2.85
CA TYR A 91 -0.79 14.59 3.67
C TYR A 91 -0.41 13.95 5.00
N ARG A 92 -1.20 14.23 6.03
CA ARG A 92 -1.26 13.50 7.29
C ARG A 92 -2.58 12.74 7.34
N LEU A 93 -2.51 11.44 7.64
CA LEU A 93 -3.68 10.61 7.84
C LEU A 93 -3.64 10.01 9.25
N THR A 94 -4.80 9.96 9.89
CA THR A 94 -5.00 9.24 11.14
C THR A 94 -6.14 8.26 10.94
N ASN A 95 -5.84 6.97 11.00
CA ASN A 95 -6.82 5.89 10.95
C ASN A 95 -6.96 5.31 12.34
N THR A 96 -8.11 5.50 12.99
CA THR A 96 -8.40 4.91 14.30
C THR A 96 -9.40 3.78 14.12
N ALA A 97 -9.03 2.57 14.54
CA ALA A 97 -9.91 1.40 14.45
C ALA A 97 -11.25 1.69 15.12
N THR A 98 -12.36 1.31 14.48
CA THR A 98 -13.73 1.63 14.94
C THR A 98 -14.06 0.96 16.27
N ASP A 99 -13.41 -0.16 16.57
CA ASP A 99 -13.47 -0.86 17.84
C ASP A 99 -12.53 -0.28 18.93
N GLY A 100 -11.72 0.73 18.57
CA GLY A 100 -10.74 1.38 19.43
C GLY A 100 -9.51 0.52 19.76
N ALA A 101 -9.19 -0.52 18.98
CA ALA A 101 -8.05 -1.38 19.25
C ALA A 101 -6.69 -0.70 18.96
N TYR A 102 -6.61 0.08 17.88
CA TYR A 102 -5.37 0.70 17.44
C TYR A 102 -5.58 2.06 16.76
N ARG A 103 -4.48 2.77 16.55
CA ARG A 103 -4.36 3.94 15.68
C ARG A 103 -3.16 3.81 14.76
N ILE A 104 -3.34 4.17 13.49
CA ILE A 104 -2.28 4.28 12.48
C ILE A 104 -2.17 5.76 12.08
N GLY A 105 -1.01 6.35 12.29
CA GLY A 105 -0.64 7.66 11.75
C GLY A 105 0.18 7.50 10.48
N LYS A 106 -0.07 8.33 9.46
CA LYS A 106 0.71 8.36 8.22
C LYS A 106 1.11 9.77 7.82
N ARG A 107 2.31 9.91 7.26
CA ARG A 107 2.72 11.08 6.48
C ARG A 107 3.08 10.64 5.06
N ILE A 108 2.46 11.26 4.06
CA ILE A 108 2.61 10.89 2.66
C ILE A 108 3.18 12.07 1.88
N ILE A 109 4.33 11.84 1.25
CA ILE A 109 5.03 12.80 0.40
C ILE A 109 5.57 12.12 -0.86
N THR A 110 5.99 12.91 -1.84
CA THR A 110 6.74 12.43 -3.01
C THR A 110 8.11 13.09 -3.04
N ASP A 111 9.12 12.35 -3.49
CA ASP A 111 10.50 12.84 -3.57
C ASP A 111 10.68 13.74 -4.79
N PRO A 112 11.04 15.03 -4.66
CA PRO A 112 11.19 15.92 -5.80
C PRO A 112 12.35 15.55 -6.72
N LYS A 113 13.23 14.62 -6.36
CA LYS A 113 14.43 14.28 -7.15
C LYS A 113 14.31 12.96 -7.92
N ARG A 114 13.27 12.17 -7.68
CA ARG A 114 13.10 10.83 -8.26
C ARG A 114 11.66 10.35 -8.09
N PRO A 115 11.10 9.51 -8.99
CA PRO A 115 9.73 9.02 -8.92
C PRO A 115 9.55 8.04 -7.76
N VAL A 116 9.45 8.57 -6.54
CA VAL A 116 9.32 7.83 -5.29
C VAL A 116 8.23 8.48 -4.46
N LEU A 117 7.30 7.65 -3.97
CA LEU A 117 6.38 8.02 -2.92
C LEU A 117 6.92 7.51 -1.59
N LEU A 118 6.93 8.36 -0.57
CA LEU A 118 7.32 8.02 0.78
C LEU A 118 6.08 8.06 1.66
N GLN A 119 5.87 6.98 2.39
CA GLN A 119 4.84 6.86 3.42
C GLN A 119 5.53 6.55 4.75
N GLU A 120 5.60 7.54 5.64
CA GLU A 120 6.02 7.30 7.00
C GLU A 120 4.82 6.83 7.83
N ILE A 121 4.97 5.76 8.58
CA ILE A 121 3.89 5.08 9.30
C ILE A 121 4.24 5.01 10.78
N THR A 122 3.29 5.33 11.65
CA THR A 122 3.35 5.09 13.09
C THR A 122 2.15 4.23 13.49
N PHE A 123 2.40 3.12 14.18
CA PHE A 123 1.36 2.29 14.78
C PHE A 123 1.30 2.51 16.29
N SER A 124 0.10 2.58 16.85
CA SER A 124 -0.12 2.68 18.28
C SER A 124 -1.24 1.74 18.70
N ALA A 125 -0.93 0.80 19.60
CA ALA A 125 -1.95 0.00 20.28
C ALA A 125 -2.71 0.89 21.27
N LEU A 126 -4.03 0.93 21.16
CA LEU A 126 -4.91 1.63 22.11
C LEU A 126 -5.49 0.67 23.16
N LYS A 127 -5.47 -0.64 22.87
CA LYS A 127 -5.74 -1.74 23.81
C LYS A 127 -4.54 -2.68 23.82
N GLY A 128 -4.20 -3.22 24.98
CA GLY A 128 -3.05 -4.11 25.13
C GLY A 128 -1.72 -3.41 24.83
N SER A 129 -0.77 -4.17 24.28
CA SER A 129 0.57 -3.71 23.92
C SER A 129 0.78 -3.75 22.41
N ALA A 130 1.70 -2.94 21.88
CA ALA A 130 2.04 -2.96 20.46
C ALA A 130 2.55 -4.34 19.98
N SER A 131 3.21 -5.09 20.86
CA SER A 131 3.70 -6.45 20.59
C SER A 131 2.59 -7.50 20.44
N ASP A 132 1.36 -7.19 20.80
CA ASP A 132 0.21 -8.09 20.61
C ASP A 132 -0.27 -8.09 19.16
N TYR A 133 0.05 -7.04 18.39
CA TYR A 133 -0.42 -6.85 17.03
C TYR A 133 0.67 -7.18 16.00
N ARG A 134 0.25 -7.41 14.76
CA ARG A 134 1.10 -7.44 13.58
C ARG A 134 0.48 -6.53 12.52
N VAL A 135 1.32 -5.77 11.83
CA VAL A 135 0.92 -4.82 10.80
C VAL A 135 1.52 -5.26 9.47
N TYR A 136 0.66 -5.48 8.48
CA TYR A 136 1.04 -5.96 7.16
C TYR A 136 0.72 -4.90 6.12
N SER A 137 1.66 -4.62 5.22
CA SER A 137 1.38 -3.82 4.03
C SER A 137 0.81 -4.71 2.93
N LEU A 138 -0.35 -4.35 2.40
CA LEU A 138 -0.97 -5.00 1.24
C LEU A 138 -0.99 -4.01 0.07
N LEU A 139 -0.29 -4.35 -1.01
CA LEU A 139 -0.19 -3.53 -2.22
C LEU A 139 -0.79 -4.28 -3.40
N ALA A 140 -1.75 -3.67 -4.09
CA ALA A 140 -2.34 -4.20 -5.32
C ALA A 140 -1.79 -3.45 -6.56
N PRO A 141 -0.74 -3.98 -7.23
CA PRO A 141 -0.19 -3.37 -8.43
C PRO A 141 -1.17 -3.52 -9.61
N HIS A 142 -1.48 -2.40 -10.24
CA HIS A 142 -2.28 -2.29 -11.46
C HIS A 142 -1.45 -1.55 -12.52
N LEU A 143 -0.33 -2.13 -12.96
CA LEU A 143 0.68 -1.41 -13.73
C LEU A 143 0.16 -0.99 -15.11
N VAL A 144 0.17 0.33 -15.36
CA VAL A 144 -0.28 0.99 -16.59
C VAL A 144 -1.73 0.63 -16.93
N ASN A 145 -2.64 1.08 -16.08
CA ASN A 145 -4.10 0.97 -16.21
C ASN A 145 -4.61 -0.49 -16.32
N ALA A 146 -3.85 -1.46 -15.82
CA ALA A 146 -4.21 -2.87 -15.90
C ALA A 146 -3.97 -3.60 -14.58
N GLY A 147 -5.05 -4.05 -13.96
CA GLY A 147 -4.96 -4.93 -12.79
C GLY A 147 -4.55 -6.37 -13.12
N MET A 148 -4.73 -6.79 -14.37
CA MET A 148 -4.39 -8.14 -14.85
C MET A 148 -3.08 -8.15 -15.63
N GLY A 149 -2.40 -9.31 -15.66
CA GLY A 149 -1.16 -9.49 -16.43
C GLY A 149 0.08 -8.86 -15.79
N ASN A 150 0.06 -8.65 -14.47
CA ASN A 150 1.21 -8.22 -13.69
C ASN A 150 1.96 -9.45 -13.14
N THR A 151 3.28 -9.37 -13.07
CA THR A 151 4.12 -10.35 -12.36
C THR A 151 4.68 -9.68 -11.12
N ALA A 152 4.48 -10.28 -9.95
CA ALA A 152 5.04 -9.82 -8.69
C ALA A 152 5.95 -10.88 -8.09
N TRP A 153 7.03 -10.47 -7.44
CA TRP A 153 8.01 -11.36 -6.83
C TRP A 153 8.72 -10.71 -5.65
N LEU A 154 9.31 -11.55 -4.81
CA LEU A 154 10.24 -11.12 -3.77
C LEU A 154 11.65 -11.12 -4.36
N GLY A 155 12.35 -10.01 -4.23
CA GLY A 155 13.75 -9.88 -4.61
C GLY A 155 14.57 -9.21 -3.52
N GLU A 156 15.80 -8.86 -3.88
CA GLU A 156 16.72 -8.17 -2.98
C GLU A 156 17.31 -6.95 -3.68
N HIS A 157 17.51 -5.88 -2.92
CA HIS A 157 18.31 -4.73 -3.33
C HIS A 157 19.26 -4.34 -2.20
N ARG A 158 20.58 -4.41 -2.46
CA ARG A 158 21.64 -4.06 -1.50
C ARG A 158 21.49 -4.77 -0.14
N GLY A 159 21.27 -6.09 -0.15
CA GLY A 159 21.14 -6.88 1.08
C GLY A 159 19.77 -6.76 1.76
N LYS A 160 18.80 -6.06 1.16
CA LYS A 160 17.47 -5.83 1.76
C LYS A 160 16.37 -6.46 0.90
N PRO A 161 15.40 -7.19 1.50
CA PRO A 161 14.24 -7.69 0.77
C PRO A 161 13.37 -6.55 0.23
N VAL A 162 12.92 -6.70 -1.01
CA VAL A 162 12.06 -5.74 -1.72
C VAL A 162 10.96 -6.52 -2.43
N LEU A 163 9.72 -6.04 -2.34
CA LEU A 163 8.60 -6.59 -3.09
C LEU A 163 8.51 -5.86 -4.44
N PHE A 164 8.69 -6.60 -5.53
CA PHE A 164 8.67 -6.05 -6.88
C PHE A 164 7.40 -6.44 -7.63
N ALA A 165 7.01 -5.61 -8.57
CA ALA A 165 6.04 -5.95 -9.60
C ALA A 165 6.46 -5.37 -10.95
N SER A 166 6.16 -6.07 -12.04
CA SER A 166 6.37 -5.59 -13.40
C SER A 166 5.17 -5.91 -14.29
N GLY A 167 4.87 -4.99 -15.20
CA GLY A 167 3.77 -5.09 -16.13
C GLY A 167 3.82 -3.94 -17.13
N ARG A 168 3.54 -4.24 -18.41
CA ARG A 168 3.40 -3.23 -19.48
C ARG A 168 4.56 -2.24 -19.58
N GLY A 169 5.79 -2.74 -19.44
CA GLY A 169 7.01 -1.94 -19.56
C GLY A 169 7.30 -1.03 -18.35
N THR A 170 6.55 -1.17 -17.25
CA THR A 170 6.78 -0.46 -15.99
C THR A 170 7.11 -1.45 -14.88
N CYS A 171 7.93 -1.01 -13.92
CA CYS A 171 8.25 -1.75 -12.70
C CYS A 171 7.92 -0.90 -11.48
N LEU A 172 7.53 -1.58 -10.40
CA LEU A 172 7.30 -1.02 -9.08
C LEU A 172 8.17 -1.78 -8.07
N ALA A 173 8.68 -1.06 -7.07
CA ALA A 173 9.41 -1.61 -5.94
C ALA A 173 8.85 -1.06 -4.63
N LEU A 174 8.37 -1.93 -3.75
CA LEU A 174 7.97 -1.60 -2.39
C LEU A 174 9.08 -2.03 -1.42
N ALA A 175 9.67 -1.04 -0.76
CA ALA A 175 10.72 -1.23 0.23
C ALA A 175 10.29 -0.63 1.58
N SER A 176 10.91 -1.12 2.65
CA SER A 176 10.67 -0.64 4.01
C SER A 176 11.98 -0.14 4.63
N SER A 177 11.89 0.92 5.44
CA SER A 177 12.99 1.40 6.27
C SER A 177 13.29 0.46 7.45
N LEU A 178 12.29 -0.30 7.89
CA LEU A 178 12.39 -1.36 8.89
C LEU A 178 12.43 -2.75 8.22
N PRO A 179 13.06 -3.77 8.83
CA PRO A 179 13.06 -5.13 8.29
C PRO A 179 11.64 -5.66 8.09
N TRP A 180 11.41 -6.36 6.98
CA TRP A 180 10.19 -7.13 6.79
C TRP A 180 10.19 -8.36 7.70
N GLY A 181 9.03 -8.68 8.28
CA GLY A 181 8.83 -9.95 9.01
C GLY A 181 8.58 -11.10 8.04
N ALA A 182 7.39 -11.11 7.43
CA ALA A 182 7.02 -12.05 6.37
C ALA A 182 6.65 -11.27 5.11
N CYS A 183 6.93 -11.86 3.94
CA CYS A 183 6.54 -11.31 2.64
C CYS A 183 5.99 -12.41 1.75
N SER A 184 5.04 -12.05 0.90
CA SER A 184 4.49 -12.93 -0.13
C SER A 184 4.05 -12.13 -1.35
N ALA A 185 3.92 -12.81 -2.48
CA ALA A 185 3.27 -12.31 -3.69
C ALA A 185 2.30 -13.40 -4.16
N GLY A 186 1.05 -13.04 -4.43
CA GLY A 186 -0.02 -14.00 -4.68
C GLY A 186 -1.09 -13.49 -5.64
N TYR A 187 -1.99 -14.38 -6.02
CA TYR A 187 -3.09 -14.08 -6.93
C TYR A 187 -4.34 -13.64 -6.16
N VAL A 188 -4.91 -12.50 -6.58
CA VAL A 188 -6.08 -11.89 -5.95
C VAL A 188 -7.26 -12.86 -5.92
N GLY A 189 -7.87 -13.04 -4.75
CA GLY A 189 -8.99 -13.93 -4.48
C GLY A 189 -8.60 -15.38 -4.18
N PHE A 190 -7.31 -15.73 -4.17
CA PHE A 190 -6.86 -17.11 -3.95
C PHE A 190 -5.69 -17.23 -2.98
N SER A 191 -4.57 -16.56 -3.29
CA SER A 191 -3.31 -16.68 -2.54
C SER A 191 -2.70 -15.34 -2.16
N ASP A 192 -3.42 -14.24 -2.39
CA ASP A 192 -3.00 -12.90 -1.97
C ASP A 192 -2.93 -12.78 -0.43
N GLY A 193 -2.25 -11.72 0.01
CA GLY A 193 -2.03 -11.48 1.44
C GLY A 193 -3.31 -11.30 2.26
N TRP A 194 -4.40 -10.79 1.66
CA TRP A 194 -5.67 -10.67 2.38
C TRP A 194 -6.24 -12.05 2.69
N GLN A 195 -6.27 -12.95 1.70
CA GLN A 195 -6.73 -14.34 1.88
C GLN A 195 -5.87 -15.13 2.87
N GLN A 196 -4.57 -14.83 2.94
CA GLN A 196 -3.67 -15.47 3.89
C GLN A 196 -3.88 -14.98 5.33
N LEU A 197 -4.18 -13.70 5.51
CA LEU A 197 -4.28 -13.06 6.82
C LEU A 197 -5.67 -13.18 7.46
N GLN A 198 -6.72 -13.36 6.67
CA GLN A 198 -8.10 -13.48 7.15
C GLN A 198 -8.40 -14.85 7.81
N GLN A 199 -7.53 -15.84 7.63
CA GLN A 199 -7.68 -17.19 8.18
C GLN A 199 -7.47 -17.21 9.70
#